data_AF-A0A2N1PJT5-F1
#
_entry.id   AF-A0A2N1PJT5-F1
#
_cell.length_a   1.000
_cell.length_b   1.000
_cell.length_c   1.000
_cell.angle_alpha   90.00
_cell.angle_beta   90.00
_cell.angle_gamma   90.00
#
_symmetry.space_group_name_H-M   'P 1'
#
loop_
_entity.id
_entity.type
_entity.pdbx_description
1 polymer ?
#
loop_
_entity_poly.entity_id
_entity_poly.type
_entity_poly.pdbx_seq_one_letter_code
_entity_poly.pdbx_strand_id
1 'polypeptide(L)'
;MAPKSPSGLRPLWVTGDFTACSCRACFTQCVLRSFPEVLRSTALHPVQPVLILFSAILSLFFTSLVFSIFAPVHGATLFQPLVIREGYSGRTLKAMSFYRDSLYIAVEEGLLLYDGRRISNVSDRLWPVNPRGINDICGGTRLWIASDRGFFSIKSKKGEDHSKARGFVGNRALLVHEGQGKRIAVITDRAILVGFFYGKELVFQTIPNPPGNFSTRGVRQMLLGGRDLWLATGNGLYAFNGETWRRYTTRDGLPSDDITCLEFDTAGRIWVGTTGIFSGGMAYLNKGSWRVQGRDQGLPSHRVHSIAADRGVIWAATENGLARYDGRSWITYGSGEGLARRSPEKVVCSSRYVIARIVDKDIGLLCVLDKLSDPDQE
;
A
#
# COMPACT_ATOMS: atom_id res chain seq x y z
N MET A 1 70.80 38.39 31.08
CA MET A 1 70.31 39.79 31.12
C MET A 1 69.54 40.07 29.84
N ALA A 2 68.26 40.46 29.95
CA ALA A 2 67.50 41.05 28.85
C ALA A 2 67.85 42.55 28.71
N PRO A 3 67.42 43.27 27.64
CA PRO A 3 66.07 43.84 27.67
C PRO A 3 65.28 43.97 26.34
N LYS A 4 63.96 43.80 26.48
CA LYS A 4 62.77 44.54 25.96
C LYS A 4 62.40 44.65 24.45
N SER A 5 61.08 44.49 24.23
CA SER A 5 60.20 44.46 23.05
C SER A 5 59.82 45.85 22.45
N PRO A 6 59.02 45.99 21.35
CA PRO A 6 57.54 45.81 21.40
C PRO A 6 56.81 45.27 20.14
N SER A 7 55.59 44.74 20.41
CA SER A 7 54.32 44.72 19.64
C SER A 7 54.31 44.35 18.15
N GLY A 8 53.48 43.44 17.63
CA GLY A 8 52.27 42.79 18.15
C GLY A 8 51.39 42.45 16.94
N LEU A 9 50.80 41.26 16.92
CA LEU A 9 49.57 40.89 16.18
C LEU A 9 49.26 39.42 16.52
N ARG A 10 48.15 39.19 17.22
CA ARG A 10 47.57 37.85 17.44
C ARG A 10 46.56 37.59 16.31
N PRO A 11 46.50 36.38 15.72
CA PRO A 11 45.36 35.98 14.91
C PRO A 11 44.13 35.70 15.81
N LEU A 12 43.02 36.37 15.51
CA LEU A 12 41.72 36.10 16.09
C LEU A 12 41.15 34.83 15.42
N TRP A 13 41.05 33.74 16.16
CA TRP A 13 40.23 32.60 15.73
C TRP A 13 38.77 32.91 16.08
N VAL A 14 37.91 33.00 15.07
CA VAL A 14 36.46 32.93 15.27
C VAL A 14 36.02 31.51 14.99
N THR A 15 35.77 30.75 16.05
CA THR A 15 34.98 29.52 16.04
C THR A 15 33.51 29.88 15.88
N GLY A 16 32.84 29.37 14.84
CA GLY A 16 31.40 29.45 14.66
C GLY A 16 30.88 28.22 13.90
N ASP A 17 29.91 27.53 14.50
CA ASP A 17 29.37 26.24 14.09
C ASP A 17 28.76 26.23 12.68
N PHE A 18 29.19 25.28 11.84
CA PHE A 18 28.55 24.97 10.56
C PHE A 18 27.40 23.99 10.78
N THR A 19 26.18 24.49 10.85
CA THR A 19 24.97 23.69 10.60
C THR A 19 24.60 23.78 9.12
N ALA A 20 24.54 22.62 8.45
CA ALA A 20 24.19 22.51 7.05
C ALA A 20 22.74 22.98 6.80
N CYS A 21 22.56 24.02 5.99
CA CYS A 21 21.28 24.60 5.64
C CYS A 21 20.89 24.20 4.21
N SER A 22 19.82 23.42 4.03
CA SER A 22 19.45 22.74 2.77
C SER A 22 18.44 23.51 1.89
N CYS A 23 18.51 24.84 1.84
CA CYS A 23 17.54 25.67 1.13
C CYS A 23 18.22 26.77 0.29
N ARG A 24 17.78 26.93 -0.97
CA ARG A 24 18.30 27.89 -1.98
C ARG A 24 18.28 29.35 -1.47
N ALA A 25 17.37 29.70 -0.57
CA ALA A 25 17.28 31.04 0.02
C ALA A 25 18.34 31.29 1.10
N CYS A 26 18.73 30.28 1.88
CA CYS A 26 19.73 30.42 2.95
C CYS A 26 21.15 30.62 2.41
N PHE A 27 21.52 29.92 1.32
CA PHE A 27 22.85 30.10 0.71
C PHE A 27 23.01 31.50 0.09
N THR A 28 21.96 31.99 -0.56
CA THR A 28 21.95 33.34 -1.16
C THR A 28 22.04 34.44 -0.09
N GLN A 29 21.39 34.25 1.07
CA GLN A 29 21.52 35.17 2.21
C GLN A 29 22.89 35.11 2.90
N CYS A 30 23.52 33.94 3.00
CA CYS A 30 24.88 33.81 3.53
C CYS A 30 25.91 34.51 2.64
N VAL A 31 25.85 34.32 1.32
CA VAL A 31 26.76 34.98 0.38
C VAL A 31 26.55 36.50 0.39
N LEU A 32 25.30 36.99 0.40
CA LEU A 32 25.02 38.43 0.43
C LEU A 32 25.38 39.11 1.76
N ARG A 33 25.36 38.39 2.90
CA ARG A 33 25.79 38.92 4.21
C ARG A 33 27.30 39.10 4.33
N SER A 34 28.11 38.38 3.56
CA SER A 34 29.58 38.49 3.54
C SER A 34 30.11 39.58 2.60
N PHE A 35 29.26 40.10 1.71
CA PHE A 35 29.67 41.10 0.71
C PHE A 35 29.97 42.53 1.24
N PRO A 36 29.40 43.04 2.35
CA PRO A 36 29.68 44.41 2.79
C PRO A 36 31.08 44.60 3.41
N GLU A 37 31.77 43.54 3.80
CA GLU A 37 33.10 43.63 4.45
C GLU A 37 34.26 43.65 3.44
N VAL A 38 34.10 43.04 2.26
CA VAL A 38 35.15 43.01 1.22
C VAL A 38 35.28 44.34 0.49
N LEU A 39 34.19 45.10 0.36
CA LEU A 39 34.18 46.40 -0.33
C LEU A 39 34.70 47.58 0.51
N ARG A 40 35.00 47.39 1.81
CA ARG A 40 35.49 48.47 2.68
C ARG A 40 37.00 48.60 2.81
N SER A 41 37.80 47.68 2.26
CA SER A 41 39.25 47.67 2.54
C SER A 41 40.18 47.89 1.34
N THR A 42 39.70 48.11 0.12
CA THR A 42 40.62 48.24 -1.02
C THR A 42 40.19 49.29 -2.04
N ALA A 43 41.03 50.32 -2.19
CA ALA A 43 41.00 51.23 -3.33
C ALA A 43 41.53 50.46 -4.55
N LEU A 44 40.64 50.02 -5.45
CA LEU A 44 41.00 49.25 -6.64
C LEU A 44 40.60 50.00 -7.92
N HIS A 45 41.49 49.93 -8.91
CA HIS A 45 41.38 50.53 -10.24
C HIS A 45 40.10 50.08 -11.00
N PRO A 46 39.59 50.90 -11.94
CA PRO A 46 38.24 50.75 -12.51
C PRO A 46 38.00 49.51 -13.39
N VAL A 47 39.01 48.66 -13.62
CA VAL A 47 38.91 47.48 -14.50
C VAL A 47 38.64 46.18 -13.74
N GLN A 48 38.96 46.12 -12.44
CA GLN A 48 38.75 44.91 -11.63
C GLN A 48 37.30 44.57 -11.26
N PRO A 49 36.37 45.53 -11.03
CA PRO A 49 34.99 45.19 -10.67
C PRO A 49 34.26 44.46 -11.79
N VAL A 50 34.55 44.79 -13.05
CA VAL A 50 33.91 44.19 -14.23
C VAL A 50 34.37 42.75 -14.44
N LEU A 51 35.66 42.46 -14.26
CA LEU A 51 36.22 41.10 -14.32
C LEU A 51 35.70 40.20 -13.20
N ILE A 52 35.50 40.75 -11.99
CA ILE A 52 34.93 40.02 -10.85
C ILE A 52 33.44 39.74 -11.09
N LEU A 53 32.68 40.70 -11.64
CA LEU A 53 31.29 40.46 -12.05
C LEU A 53 31.21 39.40 -13.16
N PHE A 54 32.11 39.45 -14.15
CA PHE A 54 32.12 38.50 -15.25
C PHE A 54 32.45 37.08 -14.77
N SER A 55 33.40 36.91 -13.83
CA SER A 55 33.73 35.59 -13.27
C SER A 55 32.62 35.07 -12.36
N ALA A 56 31.93 35.93 -11.60
CA ALA A 56 30.78 35.56 -10.80
C ALA A 56 29.58 35.14 -11.67
N ILE A 57 29.33 35.84 -12.77
CA ILE A 57 28.27 35.49 -13.73
C ILE A 57 28.62 34.19 -14.46
N LEU A 58 29.87 34.00 -14.93
CA LEU A 58 30.29 32.74 -15.55
C LEU A 58 30.18 31.57 -14.56
N SER A 59 30.55 31.77 -13.29
CA SER A 59 30.39 30.77 -12.22
C SER A 59 28.93 30.43 -11.95
N LEU A 60 28.03 31.42 -11.95
CA LEU A 60 26.58 31.20 -11.80
C LEU A 60 25.97 30.47 -13.01
N PHE A 61 26.44 30.76 -14.22
CA PHE A 61 26.03 30.03 -15.42
C PHE A 61 26.61 28.62 -15.47
N PHE A 62 27.88 28.41 -15.10
CA PHE A 62 28.49 27.08 -15.03
C PHE A 62 27.87 26.23 -13.94
N THR A 63 27.59 26.79 -12.76
CA THR A 63 26.88 26.07 -11.70
C THR A 63 25.45 25.78 -12.08
N SER A 64 24.73 26.68 -12.76
CA SER A 64 23.37 26.39 -13.27
C SER A 64 23.36 25.33 -14.38
N LEU A 65 24.34 25.35 -15.28
CA LEU A 65 24.44 24.40 -16.39
C LEU A 65 24.91 23.02 -15.90
N VAL A 66 25.86 22.97 -14.96
CA VAL A 66 26.26 21.74 -14.26
C VAL A 66 25.14 21.24 -13.34
N PHE A 67 24.35 22.11 -12.70
CA PHE A 67 23.12 21.68 -12.02
C PHE A 67 22.02 21.22 -12.97
N SER A 68 22.08 21.52 -14.27
CA SER A 68 21.09 21.05 -15.25
C SER A 68 21.54 19.76 -15.94
N ILE A 69 22.85 19.56 -16.10
CA ILE A 69 23.48 18.38 -16.73
C ILE A 69 23.81 17.29 -15.69
N PHE A 70 24.13 17.69 -14.46
CA PHE A 70 24.39 16.85 -13.28
C PHE A 70 23.40 17.14 -12.14
N ALA A 71 22.24 17.77 -12.41
CA ALA A 71 21.09 17.53 -11.54
C ALA A 71 20.95 16.01 -11.52
N PRO A 72 21.18 15.36 -10.37
CA PRO A 72 20.77 13.98 -10.30
C PRO A 72 19.26 14.06 -10.50
N VAL A 73 18.73 13.21 -11.39
CA VAL A 73 17.31 12.88 -11.40
C VAL A 73 17.05 12.21 -10.04
N HIS A 74 17.04 13.00 -8.97
CA HIS A 74 16.59 12.57 -7.66
C HIS A 74 15.11 12.34 -7.86
N GLY A 75 14.78 11.06 -7.98
CA GLY A 75 13.46 10.54 -8.21
C GLY A 75 12.46 11.27 -7.34
N ALA A 76 11.43 11.80 -7.97
CA ALA A 76 10.22 12.13 -7.25
C ALA A 76 9.83 10.88 -6.45
N THR A 77 9.76 10.99 -5.13
CA THR A 77 9.29 9.90 -4.29
C THR A 77 7.89 9.52 -4.74
N LEU A 78 7.77 8.41 -5.47
CA LEU A 78 6.53 7.99 -6.13
C LEU A 78 5.48 7.61 -5.09
N PHE A 79 5.91 6.94 -4.03
CA PHE A 79 5.08 6.59 -2.88
C PHE A 79 5.22 7.60 -1.75
N GLN A 80 4.13 8.27 -1.40
CA GLN A 80 4.09 9.19 -0.27
C GLN A 80 3.72 8.46 1.03
N PRO A 81 4.48 8.66 2.13
CA PRO A 81 4.12 8.10 3.42
C PRO A 81 2.88 8.77 4.00
N LEU A 82 1.89 7.96 4.38
CA LEU A 82 0.69 8.32 5.09
C LEU A 82 0.77 7.72 6.50
N VAL A 83 1.04 8.60 7.48
CA VAL A 83 1.13 8.22 8.89
C VAL A 83 -0.26 8.26 9.53
N ILE A 84 -0.67 7.13 10.10
CA ILE A 84 -1.82 7.07 10.99
C ILE A 84 -1.40 7.77 12.30
N ARG A 85 -1.89 8.99 12.55
CA ARG A 85 -1.49 9.82 13.72
C ARG A 85 -1.73 9.11 15.05
N GLU A 86 -0.95 9.51 16.07
CA GLU A 86 -0.98 9.01 17.45
C GLU A 86 -2.41 8.97 18.03
N GLY A 87 -2.75 7.83 18.66
CA GLY A 87 -4.08 7.51 19.20
C GLY A 87 -4.73 6.27 18.58
N TYR A 88 -4.30 5.87 17.38
CA TYR A 88 -4.73 4.64 16.72
C TYR A 88 -3.51 3.77 16.43
N SER A 89 -3.40 2.62 17.09
CA SER A 89 -2.23 1.75 16.85
C SER A 89 -2.32 1.14 15.45
N GLY A 90 -1.48 1.62 14.53
CA GLY A 90 -1.27 0.97 13.21
C GLY A 90 -0.76 -0.47 13.31
N ARG A 91 -0.40 -0.93 14.51
CA ARG A 91 -0.02 -2.31 14.85
C ARG A 91 -1.14 -3.32 14.60
N THR A 92 -2.40 -2.88 14.53
CA THR A 92 -3.56 -3.79 14.49
C THR A 92 -4.41 -3.71 13.23
N LEU A 93 -3.88 -3.17 12.13
CA LEU A 93 -4.60 -3.17 10.85
C LEU A 93 -4.92 -4.61 10.43
N LYS A 94 -6.22 -4.91 10.33
CA LYS A 94 -6.76 -6.22 9.96
C LYS A 94 -7.11 -6.27 8.48
N ALA A 95 -7.78 -5.23 8.00
CA ALA A 95 -8.25 -5.17 6.62
C ALA A 95 -8.29 -3.74 6.08
N MET A 96 -8.24 -3.64 4.75
CA MET A 96 -8.32 -2.39 4.00
C MET A 96 -9.17 -2.65 2.76
N SER A 97 -10.04 -1.71 2.43
CA SER A 97 -10.80 -1.76 1.18
C SER A 97 -11.23 -0.36 0.77
N PHE A 98 -11.25 -0.11 -0.54
CA PHE A 98 -11.88 1.09 -1.08
C PHE A 98 -13.40 0.93 -1.11
N TYR A 99 -14.12 2.01 -0.80
CA TYR A 99 -15.56 2.14 -1.02
C TYR A 99 -15.89 3.59 -1.37
N ARG A 100 -16.50 3.82 -2.55
CA ARG A 100 -16.80 5.16 -3.11
C ARG A 100 -15.57 6.08 -3.13
N ASP A 101 -14.47 5.58 -3.67
CA ASP A 101 -13.17 6.25 -3.81
C ASP A 101 -12.45 6.65 -2.51
N SER A 102 -13.03 6.34 -1.35
CA SER A 102 -12.35 6.49 -0.07
C SER A 102 -11.80 5.15 0.42
N LEU A 103 -10.63 5.19 1.04
CA LEU A 103 -10.05 4.01 1.67
C LEU A 103 -10.63 3.86 3.08
N TYR A 104 -11.18 2.69 3.36
CA TYR A 104 -11.54 2.26 4.71
C TYR A 104 -10.48 1.32 5.26
N ILE A 105 -10.13 1.51 6.52
CA ILE A 105 -9.09 0.74 7.21
C ILE A 105 -9.69 0.20 8.51
N ALA A 106 -9.76 -1.12 8.62
CA ALA A 106 -10.16 -1.81 9.84
C ALA A 106 -8.95 -2.00 10.75
N VAL A 107 -9.08 -1.52 11.98
CA VAL A 107 -8.10 -1.67 13.08
C VAL A 107 -8.81 -2.31 14.29
N GLU A 108 -8.06 -2.74 15.32
CA GLU A 108 -8.65 -3.39 16.51
C GLU A 108 -9.78 -2.56 17.14
N GLU A 109 -9.55 -1.25 17.24
CA GLU A 109 -10.44 -0.28 17.90
C GLU A 109 -11.62 0.19 17.03
N GLY A 110 -11.69 -0.21 15.75
CA GLY A 110 -12.80 0.13 14.87
C GLY A 110 -12.39 0.45 13.43
N LEU A 111 -13.03 1.46 12.85
CA LEU A 111 -12.95 1.77 11.43
C LEU A 111 -12.45 3.19 11.18
N LEU A 112 -11.39 3.31 10.39
CA LEU A 112 -10.83 4.57 9.92
C LEU A 112 -11.20 4.81 8.46
N LEU A 113 -11.28 6.08 8.08
CA LEU A 113 -11.56 6.57 6.73
C LEU A 113 -10.45 7.50 6.28
N TYR A 114 -9.83 7.20 5.15
CA TYR A 114 -8.98 8.11 4.40
C TYR A 114 -9.73 8.67 3.19
N ASP A 115 -9.89 9.99 3.16
CA ASP A 115 -10.65 10.72 2.13
C ASP A 115 -9.77 11.29 1.00
N GLY A 116 -8.52 10.85 0.91
CA GLY A 116 -7.51 11.40 -0.01
C GLY A 116 -6.72 12.58 0.57
N ARG A 117 -7.10 13.11 1.74
CA ARG A 117 -6.37 14.20 2.41
C ARG A 117 -6.01 13.86 3.84
N ARG A 118 -6.91 13.23 4.59
CA ARG A 118 -6.72 12.91 6.01
C ARG A 118 -7.35 11.60 6.40
N ILE A 119 -6.83 11.02 7.47
CA ILE A 119 -7.43 9.87 8.15
C ILE A 119 -8.33 10.38 9.27
N SER A 120 -9.53 9.82 9.39
CA SER A 120 -10.47 10.11 10.47
C SER A 120 -11.11 8.82 10.99
N ASN A 121 -11.38 8.75 12.30
CA ASN A 121 -12.16 7.64 12.86
C ASN A 121 -13.64 7.84 12.52
N VAL A 122 -14.26 6.80 11.99
CA VAL A 122 -15.66 6.79 11.57
C VAL A 122 -16.48 5.71 12.28
N SER A 123 -15.94 5.10 13.33
CA SER A 123 -16.59 4.03 14.10
C SER A 123 -17.94 4.48 14.68
N ASP A 124 -18.03 5.70 15.21
CA ASP A 124 -19.28 6.23 15.75
C ASP A 124 -20.31 6.58 14.67
N ARG A 125 -19.85 6.79 13.42
CA ARG A 125 -20.74 7.03 12.27
C ARG A 125 -21.45 5.76 11.81
N LEU A 126 -21.18 4.61 12.44
CA LEU A 126 -21.79 3.33 12.14
C LEU A 126 -23.15 3.14 12.82
N TRP A 127 -23.56 4.05 13.71
CA TRP A 127 -24.86 3.97 14.41
C TRP A 127 -26.03 3.61 13.46
N PRO A 128 -26.91 2.66 13.83
CA PRO A 128 -27.02 1.98 15.13
C PRO A 128 -26.11 0.76 15.34
N VAL A 129 -25.22 0.44 14.40
CA VAL A 129 -24.34 -0.73 14.53
C VAL A 129 -22.98 -0.33 15.09
N ASN A 130 -22.40 -1.20 15.92
CA ASN A 130 -21.06 -1.01 16.49
C ASN A 130 -20.25 -2.31 16.31
N PRO A 131 -19.67 -2.52 15.11
CA PRO A 131 -18.88 -3.70 14.81
C PRO A 131 -17.56 -3.60 15.58
N ARG A 132 -17.47 -4.30 16.71
CA ARG A 132 -16.19 -4.53 17.41
C ARG A 132 -15.52 -5.79 16.89
N GLY A 133 -14.19 -5.83 16.98
CA GLY A 133 -13.40 -6.96 16.47
C GLY A 133 -13.65 -7.15 14.97
N ILE A 134 -13.38 -6.11 14.17
CA ILE A 134 -13.54 -6.19 12.71
C ILE A 134 -12.47 -7.13 12.18
N ASN A 135 -12.90 -8.25 11.60
CA ASN A 135 -12.02 -9.27 11.03
C ASN A 135 -11.67 -8.95 9.58
N ASP A 136 -12.66 -8.51 8.80
CA ASP A 136 -12.49 -8.22 7.38
C ASP A 136 -13.49 -7.17 6.89
N ILE A 137 -13.13 -6.46 5.82
CA ILE A 137 -13.99 -5.47 5.15
C ILE A 137 -13.89 -5.63 3.64
N CYS A 138 -15.02 -5.44 2.96
CA CYS A 138 -15.10 -5.48 1.51
C CYS A 138 -15.97 -4.33 1.01
N GLY A 139 -15.42 -3.49 0.16
CA GLY A 139 -16.17 -2.44 -0.51
C GLY A 139 -16.75 -2.94 -1.84
N GLY A 140 -18.01 -2.62 -2.07
CA GLY A 140 -18.71 -2.89 -3.32
C GLY A 140 -19.90 -1.95 -3.45
N THR A 141 -21.10 -2.50 -3.58
CA THR A 141 -22.32 -1.67 -3.54
C THR A 141 -22.59 -1.09 -2.16
N ARG A 142 -22.01 -1.69 -1.12
CA ARG A 142 -21.95 -1.23 0.27
C ARG A 142 -20.52 -1.42 0.78
N LEU A 143 -20.19 -0.82 1.91
CA LEU A 143 -19.05 -1.30 2.68
C LEU A 143 -19.54 -2.43 3.57
N TRP A 144 -19.12 -3.66 3.31
CA TRP A 144 -19.41 -4.83 4.14
C TRP A 144 -18.36 -4.99 5.22
N ILE A 145 -18.80 -5.42 6.40
CA ILE A 145 -17.98 -5.55 7.59
C ILE A 145 -18.25 -6.91 8.22
N ALA A 146 -17.23 -7.77 8.23
CA ALA A 146 -17.21 -9.01 8.97
C ALA A 146 -16.56 -8.76 10.34
N SER A 147 -17.23 -9.14 11.42
CA SER A 147 -16.81 -8.82 12.78
C SER A 147 -17.12 -9.95 13.77
N ASP A 148 -16.45 -9.91 14.93
CA ASP A 148 -16.71 -10.79 16.07
C ASP A 148 -18.10 -10.63 16.69
N ARG A 149 -18.85 -9.60 16.29
CA ARG A 149 -20.22 -9.34 16.73
C ARG A 149 -21.26 -9.57 15.64
N GLY A 150 -20.84 -10.10 14.48
CA GLY A 150 -21.74 -10.45 13.40
C GLY A 150 -21.34 -9.82 12.08
N PHE A 151 -22.34 -9.61 11.22
CA PHE A 151 -22.16 -9.18 9.84
C PHE A 151 -22.93 -7.89 9.56
N PHE A 152 -22.23 -6.86 9.10
CA PHE A 152 -22.77 -5.51 8.98
C PHE A 152 -22.50 -4.91 7.60
N SER A 153 -23.24 -3.86 7.27
CA SER A 153 -22.96 -3.05 6.07
C SER A 153 -23.18 -1.56 6.30
N ILE A 154 -22.47 -0.71 5.57
CA ILE A 154 -22.73 0.73 5.51
C ILE A 154 -23.24 1.10 4.13
N LYS A 155 -24.40 1.76 4.10
CA LYS A 155 -24.93 2.42 2.90
C LYS A 155 -25.27 3.87 3.23
N SER A 156 -24.64 4.82 2.51
CA SER A 156 -24.97 6.26 2.64
C SER A 156 -25.01 6.78 4.09
N LYS A 157 -24.01 6.40 4.90
CA LYS A 157 -23.80 6.79 6.32
C LYS A 157 -24.68 6.10 7.37
N LYS A 158 -25.53 5.14 7.02
CA LYS A 158 -26.27 4.32 7.99
C LYS A 158 -25.71 2.91 8.02
N GLY A 159 -25.50 2.40 9.22
CA GLY A 159 -25.16 1.01 9.46
C GLY A 159 -26.39 0.10 9.46
N GLU A 160 -26.25 -1.09 8.89
CA GLU A 160 -27.26 -2.15 8.87
C GLU A 160 -26.65 -3.45 9.41
N ASP A 161 -27.39 -4.14 10.27
CA ASP A 161 -27.03 -5.44 10.83
C ASP A 161 -27.74 -6.57 10.07
N HIS A 162 -26.96 -7.49 9.53
CA HIS A 162 -27.41 -8.64 8.75
C HIS A 162 -27.26 -9.96 9.49
N SER A 163 -26.85 -9.94 10.76
CA SER A 163 -26.61 -11.14 11.57
C SER A 163 -27.89 -11.92 11.87
N LYS A 164 -29.06 -11.28 11.71
CA LYS A 164 -30.40 -11.90 11.84
C LYS A 164 -31.08 -12.12 10.48
N ALA A 165 -30.37 -11.88 9.38
CA ALA A 165 -30.91 -12.11 8.05
C ALA A 165 -31.27 -13.60 7.87
N ARG A 166 -32.30 -13.86 7.06
CA ARG A 166 -32.76 -15.22 6.81
C ARG A 166 -31.62 -16.08 6.25
N GLY A 167 -31.38 -17.24 6.88
CA GLY A 167 -30.34 -18.18 6.49
C GLY A 167 -28.92 -17.79 6.92
N PHE A 168 -28.73 -16.68 7.64
CA PHE A 168 -27.43 -16.37 8.23
C PHE A 168 -27.14 -17.34 9.38
N VAL A 169 -25.97 -17.97 9.35
CA VAL A 169 -25.54 -18.96 10.35
C VAL A 169 -24.17 -18.58 10.89
N GLY A 170 -24.08 -18.37 12.20
CA GLY A 170 -22.83 -17.99 12.87
C GLY A 170 -23.03 -16.78 13.79
N ASN A 171 -22.10 -16.60 14.72
CA ASN A 171 -22.08 -15.44 15.61
C ASN A 171 -20.98 -14.46 15.21
N ARG A 172 -19.90 -14.96 14.60
CA ARG A 172 -18.74 -14.17 14.18
C ARG A 172 -18.63 -14.29 12.67
N ALA A 173 -18.58 -13.16 11.97
CA ALA A 173 -18.18 -13.14 10.57
C ALA A 173 -16.66 -12.95 10.48
N LEU A 174 -16.00 -13.81 9.73
CA LEU A 174 -14.54 -13.88 9.62
C LEU A 174 -14.04 -13.21 8.34
N LEU A 175 -14.68 -13.51 7.21
CA LEU A 175 -14.32 -12.99 5.89
C LEU A 175 -15.56 -12.57 5.12
N VAL A 176 -15.42 -11.55 4.27
CA VAL A 176 -16.49 -11.12 3.38
C VAL A 176 -15.96 -10.74 2.02
N HIS A 177 -16.71 -11.09 0.97
CA HIS A 177 -16.47 -10.60 -0.38
C HIS A 177 -17.78 -10.35 -1.12
N GLU A 178 -17.93 -9.18 -1.74
CA GLU A 178 -19.01 -8.91 -2.69
C GLU A 178 -18.53 -9.24 -4.11
N GLY A 179 -19.18 -10.24 -4.72
CA GLY A 179 -18.94 -10.60 -6.11
C GLY A 179 -19.85 -9.86 -7.10
N GLN A 180 -19.76 -10.25 -8.36
CA GLN A 180 -20.64 -9.75 -9.42
C GLN A 180 -22.13 -9.98 -9.09
N GLY A 181 -23.00 -9.09 -9.58
CA GLY A 181 -24.45 -9.22 -9.40
C GLY A 181 -24.94 -9.00 -7.96
N LYS A 182 -24.15 -8.34 -7.11
CA LYS A 182 -24.47 -8.08 -5.69
C LYS A 182 -24.64 -9.36 -4.86
N ARG A 183 -23.94 -10.43 -5.24
CA ARG A 183 -23.85 -11.65 -4.44
C ARG A 183 -22.79 -11.44 -3.36
N ILE A 184 -23.06 -11.88 -2.15
CA ILE A 184 -22.17 -11.66 -1.01
C ILE A 184 -21.73 -13.00 -0.45
N ALA A 185 -20.44 -13.30 -0.51
CA ALA A 185 -19.89 -14.44 0.20
C ALA A 185 -19.48 -14.01 1.61
N VAL A 186 -19.85 -14.81 2.62
CA VAL A 186 -19.46 -14.59 4.02
C VAL A 186 -18.99 -15.91 4.61
N ILE A 187 -17.82 -15.91 5.24
CA ILE A 187 -17.40 -17.03 6.09
C ILE A 187 -17.64 -16.64 7.53
N THR A 188 -18.33 -17.50 8.27
CA THR A 188 -18.56 -17.34 9.71
C THR A 188 -17.77 -18.38 10.50
N ASP A 189 -17.86 -18.29 11.83
CA ASP A 189 -17.35 -19.31 12.74
C ASP A 189 -18.07 -20.67 12.61
N ARG A 190 -19.17 -20.76 11.84
CA ARG A 190 -19.98 -21.96 11.70
C ARG A 190 -20.23 -22.43 10.27
N ALA A 191 -20.17 -21.53 9.28
CA ALA A 191 -20.59 -21.84 7.93
C ALA A 191 -19.90 -20.96 6.87
N ILE A 192 -19.91 -21.46 5.63
CA ILE A 192 -19.67 -20.67 4.43
C ILE A 192 -21.04 -20.30 3.88
N LEU A 193 -21.29 -19.02 3.62
CA LEU A 193 -22.58 -18.50 3.21
C LEU A 193 -22.46 -17.72 1.89
N VAL A 194 -23.49 -17.81 1.05
CA VAL A 194 -23.68 -16.90 -0.08
C VAL A 194 -25.04 -16.22 0.06
N GLY A 195 -25.02 -14.90 0.12
CA GLY A 195 -26.15 -14.00 0.24
C GLY A 195 -26.63 -13.48 -1.11
N PHE A 196 -27.95 -13.39 -1.25
CA PHE A 196 -28.65 -12.86 -2.41
C PHE A 196 -29.69 -11.83 -1.97
N PHE A 197 -29.85 -10.77 -2.76
CA PHE A 197 -30.90 -9.79 -2.53
C PHE A 197 -32.20 -10.18 -3.23
N TYR A 198 -33.29 -10.24 -2.46
CA TYR A 198 -34.66 -10.33 -2.95
C TYR A 198 -35.38 -9.03 -2.60
N GLY A 199 -35.38 -8.08 -3.54
CA GLY A 199 -35.80 -6.71 -3.26
C GLY A 199 -34.86 -6.02 -2.27
N LYS A 200 -35.35 -5.72 -1.06
CA LYS A 200 -34.54 -5.12 0.02
C LYS A 200 -33.98 -6.15 1.00
N GLU A 201 -34.48 -7.39 0.96
CA GLU A 201 -34.09 -8.43 1.89
C GLU A 201 -32.83 -9.15 1.41
N LEU A 202 -31.90 -9.37 2.33
CA LEU A 202 -30.73 -10.21 2.12
C LEU A 202 -31.02 -11.59 2.67
N VAL A 203 -30.89 -12.63 1.84
CA VAL A 203 -31.12 -14.02 2.21
C VAL A 203 -29.87 -14.82 1.93
N PHE A 204 -29.41 -15.58 2.91
CA PHE A 204 -28.23 -16.42 2.83
C PHE A 204 -28.57 -17.88 2.57
N GLN A 205 -27.72 -18.52 1.79
CA GLN A 205 -27.70 -19.96 1.59
C GLN A 205 -26.37 -20.50 2.12
N THR A 206 -26.44 -21.60 2.87
CA THR A 206 -25.25 -22.30 3.35
C THR A 206 -24.63 -23.12 2.23
N ILE A 207 -23.34 -22.92 2.01
CA ILE A 207 -22.53 -23.72 1.10
C ILE A 207 -21.94 -24.88 1.89
N PRO A 208 -21.98 -26.12 1.36
CA PRO A 208 -21.34 -27.26 2.01
C PRO A 208 -19.84 -27.01 2.15
N ASN A 209 -19.24 -27.48 3.24
CA ASN A 209 -17.79 -27.39 3.40
C ASN A 209 -17.07 -28.21 2.31
N PRO A 210 -15.86 -27.80 1.90
CA PRO A 210 -14.96 -28.65 1.14
C PRO A 210 -14.79 -30.03 1.79
N PRO A 211 -14.60 -31.10 0.98
CA PRO A 211 -14.46 -32.46 1.50
C PRO A 211 -13.21 -32.61 2.38
N GLY A 212 -13.25 -33.59 3.29
CA GLY A 212 -12.16 -33.89 4.22
C GLY A 212 -12.22 -33.08 5.51
N ASN A 213 -11.09 -32.99 6.23
CA ASN A 213 -10.97 -32.25 7.49
C ASN A 213 -10.78 -30.74 7.23
N PHE A 214 -11.78 -30.11 6.61
CA PHE A 214 -11.75 -28.67 6.31
C PHE A 214 -12.20 -27.84 7.51
N SER A 215 -11.49 -26.73 7.76
CA SER A 215 -11.84 -25.76 8.79
C SER A 215 -11.98 -24.37 8.17
N THR A 216 -13.10 -23.70 8.42
CA THR A 216 -13.35 -22.33 7.98
C THR A 216 -12.35 -21.33 8.56
N ARG A 217 -11.77 -21.62 9.74
CA ARG A 217 -10.73 -20.79 10.36
C ARG A 217 -9.38 -20.86 9.62
N GLY A 218 -9.17 -21.87 8.77
CA GLY A 218 -7.97 -22.02 7.96
C GLY A 218 -8.01 -21.24 6.65
N VAL A 219 -9.13 -20.59 6.33
CA VAL A 219 -9.29 -19.77 5.12
C VAL A 219 -8.66 -18.40 5.37
N ARG A 220 -7.73 -18.00 4.50
CA ARG A 220 -7.01 -16.72 4.59
C ARG A 220 -7.66 -15.61 3.79
N GLN A 221 -8.26 -15.96 2.66
CA GLN A 221 -9.00 -15.03 1.80
C GLN A 221 -10.06 -15.80 1.01
N MET A 222 -11.11 -15.08 0.62
CA MET A 222 -12.19 -15.60 -0.19
C MET A 222 -12.55 -14.60 -1.29
N LEU A 223 -12.79 -15.10 -2.50
CA LEU A 223 -13.34 -14.30 -3.60
C LEU A 223 -14.56 -14.98 -4.21
N LEU A 224 -15.53 -14.16 -4.63
CA LEU A 224 -16.71 -14.61 -5.36
C LEU A 224 -16.68 -13.99 -6.77
N GLY A 225 -16.49 -14.82 -7.80
CA GLY A 225 -16.38 -14.38 -9.18
C GLY A 225 -17.25 -15.21 -10.12
N GLY A 226 -18.07 -14.54 -10.94
CA GLY A 226 -19.07 -15.22 -11.76
C GLY A 226 -20.00 -16.07 -10.89
N ARG A 227 -19.96 -17.40 -11.08
CA ARG A 227 -20.65 -18.37 -10.22
C ARG A 227 -19.79 -18.91 -9.09
N ASP A 228 -18.46 -18.85 -9.25
CA ASP A 228 -17.52 -19.63 -8.48
C ASP A 228 -17.09 -18.92 -7.20
N LEU A 229 -16.98 -19.70 -6.12
CA LEU A 229 -16.44 -19.28 -4.84
C LEU A 229 -15.03 -19.84 -4.66
N TRP A 230 -14.05 -18.98 -4.43
CA TRP A 230 -12.64 -19.33 -4.30
C TRP A 230 -12.16 -19.09 -2.89
N LEU A 231 -11.51 -20.08 -2.27
CA LEU A 231 -10.98 -20.03 -0.91
C LEU A 231 -9.47 -20.30 -0.91
N ALA A 232 -8.69 -19.31 -0.46
CA ALA A 232 -7.27 -19.47 -0.19
C ALA A 232 -7.06 -20.13 1.18
N THR A 233 -6.28 -21.20 1.22
CA THR A 233 -5.95 -21.93 2.44
C THR A 233 -4.47 -22.28 2.50
N GLY A 234 -3.99 -22.69 3.67
CA GLY A 234 -2.62 -23.23 3.80
C GLY A 234 -2.42 -24.64 3.22
N ASN A 235 -3.44 -25.21 2.58
CA ASN A 235 -3.41 -26.55 2.01
C ASN A 235 -4.12 -26.58 0.66
N GLY A 236 -3.88 -25.59 -0.18
CA GLY A 236 -4.37 -25.48 -1.55
C GLY A 236 -5.47 -24.45 -1.74
N LEU A 237 -5.84 -24.25 -3.00
CA LEU A 237 -6.93 -23.36 -3.43
C LEU A 237 -8.19 -24.18 -3.64
N TYR A 238 -9.28 -23.86 -2.95
CA TYR A 238 -10.56 -24.51 -3.16
C TYR A 238 -11.46 -23.64 -4.03
N ALA A 239 -12.12 -24.26 -5.01
CA ALA A 239 -13.09 -23.62 -5.89
C ALA A 239 -14.41 -24.38 -5.84
N PHE A 240 -15.51 -23.68 -5.58
CA PHE A 240 -16.86 -24.23 -5.61
C PHE A 240 -17.62 -23.65 -6.80
N ASN A 241 -18.11 -24.51 -7.70
CA ASN A 241 -18.79 -24.09 -8.91
C ASN A 241 -20.32 -23.91 -8.76
N GLY A 242 -20.83 -24.04 -7.54
CA GLY A 242 -22.27 -24.07 -7.23
C GLY A 242 -22.79 -25.46 -6.88
N GLU A 243 -22.05 -26.51 -7.25
CA GLU A 243 -22.45 -27.90 -7.04
C GLU A 243 -21.35 -28.71 -6.33
N THR A 244 -20.10 -28.56 -6.77
CA THR A 244 -18.97 -29.38 -6.34
C THR A 244 -17.75 -28.54 -6.00
N TRP A 245 -16.93 -29.05 -5.09
CA TRP A 245 -15.63 -28.49 -4.74
C TRP A 245 -14.53 -29.13 -5.57
N ARG A 246 -13.64 -28.31 -6.12
CA ARG A 246 -12.34 -28.70 -6.65
C ARG A 246 -11.23 -28.08 -5.82
N ARG A 247 -10.20 -28.86 -5.52
CA ARG A 247 -8.98 -28.39 -4.86
C ARG A 247 -7.84 -28.35 -5.87
N TYR A 248 -7.15 -27.23 -5.95
CA TYR A 248 -5.94 -27.05 -6.74
C TYR A 248 -4.71 -27.03 -5.82
N THR A 249 -3.67 -27.72 -6.25
CA THR A 249 -2.39 -27.84 -5.54
C THR A 249 -1.21 -27.67 -6.51
N THR A 250 0.01 -27.83 -6.02
CA THR A 250 1.22 -27.96 -6.84
C THR A 250 1.11 -29.02 -7.93
N ARG A 251 0.33 -30.08 -7.70
CA ARG A 251 0.06 -31.12 -8.72
C ARG A 251 -0.74 -30.60 -9.92
N ASP A 252 -1.51 -29.53 -9.72
CA ASP A 252 -2.28 -28.87 -10.79
C ASP A 252 -1.47 -27.75 -11.47
N GLY A 253 -0.29 -27.40 -10.96
CA GLY A 253 0.58 -26.35 -11.49
C GLY A 253 0.63 -25.06 -10.66
N LEU A 254 0.09 -25.06 -9.44
CA LEU A 254 0.34 -23.94 -8.51
C LEU A 254 1.80 -23.95 -8.02
N PRO A 255 2.41 -22.78 -7.72
CA PRO A 255 3.80 -22.73 -7.25
C PRO A 255 4.02 -23.30 -5.84
N SER A 256 2.96 -23.30 -5.01
CA SER A 256 2.94 -23.86 -3.67
C SER A 256 1.49 -24.18 -3.28
N ASP A 257 1.32 -25.12 -2.35
CA ASP A 257 0.03 -25.44 -1.74
C ASP A 257 -0.37 -24.39 -0.69
N ASP A 258 0.57 -23.55 -0.24
CA ASP A 258 0.33 -22.55 0.79
C ASP A 258 -0.16 -21.24 0.16
N ILE A 259 -1.49 -21.07 0.05
CA ILE A 259 -2.12 -19.96 -0.66
C ILE A 259 -2.34 -18.79 0.30
N THR A 260 -1.82 -17.62 -0.04
CA THR A 260 -1.84 -16.44 0.83
C THR A 260 -2.89 -15.43 0.40
N CYS A 261 -3.07 -15.22 -0.90
CA CYS A 261 -3.98 -14.21 -1.41
C CYS A 261 -4.52 -14.55 -2.80
N LEU A 262 -5.64 -13.92 -3.13
CA LEU A 262 -6.36 -14.08 -4.39
C LEU A 262 -6.74 -12.69 -4.91
N GLU A 263 -6.80 -12.54 -6.22
CA GLU A 263 -7.38 -11.36 -6.88
C GLU A 263 -7.95 -11.72 -8.25
N PHE A 264 -9.00 -11.02 -8.70
CA PHE A 264 -9.43 -11.11 -10.09
C PHE A 264 -8.83 -9.97 -10.90
N ASP A 265 -8.30 -10.27 -12.08
CA ASP A 265 -7.96 -9.19 -13.02
C ASP A 265 -9.18 -8.70 -13.80
N THR A 266 -8.97 -7.64 -14.58
CA THR A 266 -10.03 -7.03 -15.42
C THR A 266 -10.53 -7.95 -16.53
N ALA A 267 -9.80 -9.01 -16.87
CA ALA A 267 -10.22 -10.05 -17.81
C ALA A 267 -10.99 -11.19 -17.11
N GLY A 268 -11.19 -11.11 -15.79
CA GLY A 268 -11.87 -12.13 -14.98
C GLY A 268 -11.01 -13.36 -14.68
N ARG A 269 -9.69 -13.30 -14.92
CA ARG A 269 -8.78 -14.39 -14.54
C ARG A 269 -8.48 -14.28 -13.06
N ILE A 270 -8.50 -15.42 -12.37
CA ILE A 270 -8.07 -15.48 -10.97
C ILE A 270 -6.54 -15.54 -10.91
N TRP A 271 -5.98 -14.61 -10.14
CA TRP A 271 -4.60 -14.56 -9.71
C TRP A 271 -4.49 -15.08 -8.29
N VAL A 272 -3.43 -15.84 -8.03
CA VAL A 272 -3.20 -16.58 -6.80
C VAL A 272 -1.78 -16.28 -6.35
N GLY A 273 -1.64 -15.72 -5.16
CA GLY A 273 -0.38 -15.56 -4.46
C GLY A 273 -0.12 -16.75 -3.56
N THR A 274 1.11 -17.22 -3.55
CA THR A 274 1.54 -18.36 -2.74
C THR A 274 2.80 -18.03 -1.97
N THR A 275 3.09 -18.83 -0.95
CA THR A 275 4.30 -18.72 -0.14
C THR A 275 4.91 -20.09 0.14
N GLY A 276 6.12 -20.11 0.67
CA GLY A 276 6.81 -21.33 1.08
C GLY A 276 8.22 -21.02 1.59
N ILE A 277 8.92 -22.05 2.08
CA ILE A 277 10.28 -21.88 2.62
C ILE A 277 11.26 -21.59 1.48
N PHE A 278 11.19 -22.38 0.40
CA PHE A 278 12.07 -22.28 -0.76
C PHE A 278 11.33 -22.21 -2.10
N SER A 279 10.00 -22.28 -2.09
CA SER A 279 9.13 -22.29 -3.27
C SER A 279 7.92 -21.38 -3.07
N GLY A 280 7.34 -20.89 -4.15
CA GLY A 280 6.20 -19.97 -4.13
C GLY A 280 6.19 -19.09 -5.37
N GLY A 281 5.45 -17.99 -5.29
CA GLY A 281 5.26 -17.03 -6.37
C GLY A 281 3.78 -16.84 -6.65
N MET A 282 3.49 -16.29 -7.82
CA MET A 282 2.13 -16.08 -8.28
C MET A 282 1.78 -17.08 -9.37
N ALA A 283 0.49 -17.36 -9.52
CA ALA A 283 -0.03 -17.99 -10.72
C ALA A 283 -1.39 -17.41 -11.08
N TYR A 284 -1.77 -17.48 -12.34
CA TYR A 284 -3.12 -17.15 -12.77
C TYR A 284 -3.72 -18.26 -13.63
N LEU A 285 -5.03 -18.43 -13.53
CA LEU A 285 -5.75 -19.44 -14.31
C LEU A 285 -6.08 -18.87 -15.69
N ASN A 286 -5.56 -19.52 -16.73
CA ASN A 286 -5.78 -19.13 -18.12
C ASN A 286 -6.21 -20.33 -18.95
N LYS A 287 -7.43 -20.27 -19.50
CA LYS A 287 -8.01 -21.33 -20.35
C LYS A 287 -7.88 -22.75 -19.74
N GLY A 288 -8.08 -22.86 -18.42
CA GLY A 288 -8.03 -24.14 -17.69
C GLY A 288 -6.65 -24.58 -17.22
N SER A 289 -5.58 -23.81 -17.45
CA SER A 289 -4.23 -24.13 -16.98
C SER A 289 -3.64 -22.99 -16.16
N TRP A 290 -2.86 -23.34 -15.13
CA TRP A 290 -2.13 -22.37 -14.31
C TRP A 290 -0.90 -21.85 -15.04
N ARG A 291 -0.71 -20.54 -15.03
CA ARG A 291 0.46 -19.85 -15.57
C ARG A 291 1.23 -19.21 -14.43
N VAL A 292 2.44 -19.71 -14.18
CA VAL A 292 3.30 -19.25 -13.10
C VAL A 292 3.96 -17.91 -13.45
N GLN A 293 4.05 -17.05 -12.45
CA GLN A 293 4.78 -15.78 -12.43
C GLN A 293 5.64 -15.78 -11.16
N GLY A 294 6.87 -16.27 -11.29
CA GLY A 294 7.85 -16.37 -10.22
C GLY A 294 9.06 -15.48 -10.44
N ARG A 295 10.13 -15.74 -9.68
CA ARG A 295 11.39 -14.99 -9.78
C ARG A 295 12.02 -15.04 -11.17
N ASP A 296 11.91 -16.19 -11.84
CA ASP A 296 12.42 -16.39 -13.20
C ASP A 296 11.68 -15.53 -14.24
N GLN A 297 10.50 -15.01 -13.88
CA GLN A 297 9.73 -14.06 -14.70
C GLN A 297 9.92 -12.60 -14.25
N GLY A 298 10.73 -12.33 -13.21
CA GLY A 298 11.02 -10.99 -12.71
C GLY A 298 10.30 -10.60 -11.41
N LEU A 299 9.52 -11.49 -10.80
CA LEU A 299 8.90 -11.22 -9.49
C LEU A 299 9.99 -11.11 -8.40
N PRO A 300 10.00 -10.08 -7.54
CA PRO A 300 11.13 -9.83 -6.63
C PRO A 300 11.27 -10.84 -5.48
N SER A 301 10.19 -11.54 -5.11
CA SER A 301 10.25 -12.66 -4.16
C SER A 301 9.22 -13.73 -4.49
N HIS A 302 9.53 -14.97 -4.10
CA HIS A 302 8.60 -16.10 -4.18
C HIS A 302 7.55 -16.07 -3.04
N ARG A 303 7.72 -15.20 -2.04
CA ARG A 303 6.73 -15.03 -0.98
C ARG A 303 5.83 -13.84 -1.28
N VAL A 304 4.59 -14.16 -1.63
CA VAL A 304 3.58 -13.17 -2.00
C VAL A 304 2.63 -13.00 -0.83
N HIS A 305 2.42 -11.78 -0.37
CA HIS A 305 1.56 -11.48 0.78
C HIS A 305 0.18 -10.99 0.34
N SER A 306 0.10 -10.19 -0.72
CA SER A 306 -1.15 -9.60 -1.19
C SER A 306 -1.04 -9.26 -2.67
N ILE A 307 -2.15 -9.41 -3.38
CA ILE A 307 -2.30 -9.00 -4.77
C ILE A 307 -3.41 -7.95 -4.82
N ALA A 308 -3.27 -6.97 -5.71
CA ALA A 308 -4.34 -6.08 -6.10
C ALA A 308 -4.32 -5.90 -7.63
N ALA A 309 -5.48 -5.73 -8.25
CA ALA A 309 -5.58 -5.56 -9.69
C ALA A 309 -6.42 -4.33 -10.04
N ASP A 310 -5.94 -3.54 -10.99
CA ASP A 310 -6.71 -2.44 -11.56
C ASP A 310 -6.28 -2.19 -13.01
N ARG A 311 -7.26 -1.97 -13.89
CA ARG A 311 -7.03 -1.57 -15.31
C ARG A 311 -5.97 -2.40 -16.05
N GLY A 312 -5.96 -3.71 -15.85
CA GLY A 312 -5.01 -4.62 -16.50
C GLY A 312 -3.61 -4.67 -15.87
N VAL A 313 -3.37 -3.88 -14.81
CA VAL A 313 -2.16 -3.88 -14.02
C VAL A 313 -2.35 -4.74 -12.78
N ILE A 314 -1.36 -5.58 -12.47
CA ILE A 314 -1.31 -6.38 -11.25
C ILE A 314 -0.26 -5.80 -10.32
N TRP A 315 -0.62 -5.59 -9.06
CA TRP A 315 0.28 -5.21 -7.99
C TRP A 315 0.49 -6.40 -7.06
N ALA A 316 1.74 -6.68 -6.72
CA ALA A 316 2.12 -7.76 -5.84
C ALA A 316 2.94 -7.21 -4.67
N ALA A 317 2.39 -7.32 -3.47
CA ALA A 317 3.14 -7.11 -2.24
C ALA A 317 3.91 -8.40 -1.92
N THR A 318 5.23 -8.34 -1.97
CA THR A 318 6.12 -9.50 -1.75
C THR A 318 7.07 -9.25 -0.59
N GLU A 319 7.72 -10.31 -0.10
CA GLU A 319 8.72 -10.18 0.99
C GLU A 319 9.85 -9.17 0.67
N ASN A 320 10.20 -9.01 -0.60
CA ASN A 320 11.31 -8.15 -1.04
C ASN A 320 10.86 -6.87 -1.76
N GLY A 321 9.61 -6.43 -1.56
CA GLY A 321 9.12 -5.16 -2.10
C GLY A 321 7.78 -5.28 -2.82
N LEU A 322 7.30 -4.12 -3.29
CA LEU A 322 6.07 -4.03 -4.09
C LEU A 322 6.44 -4.14 -5.56
N ALA A 323 5.73 -4.96 -6.32
CA ALA A 323 5.95 -5.13 -7.75
C ALA A 323 4.69 -4.79 -8.55
N ARG A 324 4.86 -4.20 -9.73
CA ARG A 324 3.82 -3.92 -10.71
C ARG A 324 4.06 -4.77 -11.95
N TYR A 325 3.01 -5.37 -12.48
CA TYR A 325 3.02 -6.11 -13.73
C TYR A 325 2.06 -5.45 -14.72
N ASP A 326 2.59 -5.08 -15.87
CA ASP A 326 1.88 -4.40 -16.96
C ASP A 326 1.30 -5.38 -18.01
N GLY A 327 1.41 -6.68 -17.77
CA GLY A 327 1.08 -7.73 -18.74
C GLY A 327 2.27 -8.24 -19.56
N ARG A 328 3.44 -7.61 -19.43
CA ARG A 328 4.69 -8.01 -20.11
C ARG A 328 5.81 -8.27 -19.12
N SER A 329 6.05 -7.34 -18.19
CA SER A 329 7.19 -7.36 -17.28
C SER A 329 6.86 -6.87 -15.88
N TRP A 330 7.66 -7.32 -14.91
CA TRP A 330 7.58 -6.84 -13.54
C TRP A 330 8.51 -5.65 -13.33
N ILE A 331 7.97 -4.59 -12.75
CA ILE A 331 8.70 -3.42 -12.25
C ILE A 331 8.64 -3.47 -10.73
N THR A 332 9.81 -3.47 -10.08
CA THR A 332 9.88 -3.54 -8.61
C THR A 332 10.15 -2.15 -8.04
N TYR A 333 9.37 -1.78 -7.04
CA TYR A 333 9.54 -0.57 -6.26
C TYR A 333 10.13 -0.95 -4.90
N GLY A 334 11.24 -0.29 -4.54
CA GLY A 334 11.94 -0.47 -3.28
C GLY A 334 12.26 0.88 -2.62
N SER A 335 13.38 0.91 -1.89
CA SER A 335 13.75 2.09 -1.11
C SER A 335 14.19 3.30 -1.92
N GLY A 336 14.61 3.10 -3.17
CA GLY A 336 14.92 4.22 -4.08
C GLY A 336 13.66 4.99 -4.50
N GLU A 337 12.51 4.31 -4.49
CA GLU A 337 11.23 4.79 -5.04
C GLU A 337 10.24 5.22 -3.94
N GLY A 338 10.71 5.32 -2.68
CA GLY A 338 9.92 5.79 -1.55
C GLY A 338 9.22 4.72 -0.72
N LEU A 339 9.35 3.44 -1.09
CA LEU A 339 8.93 2.33 -0.23
C LEU A 339 10.05 2.03 0.76
N ALA A 340 9.90 2.41 2.04
CA ALA A 340 10.86 2.06 3.08
C ALA A 340 11.27 0.58 2.95
N ARG A 341 12.57 0.25 2.94
CA ARG A 341 13.18 -1.08 2.68
C ARG A 341 12.53 -2.28 3.41
N ARG A 342 11.30 -2.66 3.08
CA ARG A 342 10.48 -3.49 3.97
C ARG A 342 9.43 -4.25 3.17
N SER A 343 9.10 -5.44 3.67
CA SER A 343 8.07 -6.33 3.14
C SER A 343 6.69 -5.69 3.24
N PRO A 344 6.06 -5.24 2.13
CA PRO A 344 4.66 -4.86 2.15
C PRO A 344 3.79 -6.07 2.48
N GLU A 345 2.87 -5.93 3.43
CA GLU A 345 1.98 -7.01 3.83
C GLU A 345 0.67 -7.03 3.05
N LYS A 346 0.18 -5.84 2.69
CA LYS A 346 -1.12 -5.67 2.03
C LYS A 346 -1.04 -4.57 0.99
N VAL A 347 -1.61 -4.81 -0.18
CA VAL A 347 -1.81 -3.80 -1.20
C VAL A 347 -3.29 -3.76 -1.58
N VAL A 348 -3.82 -2.55 -1.77
CA VAL A 348 -5.15 -2.32 -2.32
C VAL A 348 -5.07 -1.20 -3.35
N CYS A 349 -5.93 -1.25 -4.36
CA CYS A 349 -5.98 -0.20 -5.37
C CYS A 349 -7.40 0.26 -5.68
N SER A 350 -7.49 1.49 -6.15
CA SER A 350 -8.66 2.08 -6.80
C SER A 350 -8.29 2.59 -8.18
N SER A 351 -9.23 3.19 -8.89
CA SER A 351 -8.99 3.87 -10.17
C SER A 351 -7.92 4.97 -10.09
N ARG A 352 -7.66 5.52 -8.91
CA ARG A 352 -6.72 6.64 -8.68
C ARG A 352 -5.54 6.27 -7.80
N TYR A 353 -5.72 5.42 -6.80
CA TYR A 353 -4.70 5.19 -5.77
C TYR A 353 -4.21 3.76 -5.76
N VAL A 354 -2.93 3.57 -5.44
CA VAL A 354 -2.38 2.30 -4.94
C VAL A 354 -1.91 2.55 -3.53
N ILE A 355 -2.39 1.74 -2.58
CA ILE A 355 -2.05 1.88 -1.17
C ILE A 355 -1.43 0.57 -0.70
N ALA A 356 -0.18 0.66 -0.25
CA ALA A 356 0.56 -0.45 0.34
C ALA A 356 0.72 -0.23 1.85
N ARG A 357 0.44 -1.25 2.65
CA ARG A 357 0.80 -1.29 4.07
C ARG A 357 2.20 -1.83 4.21
N ILE A 358 3.07 -1.06 4.86
CA ILE A 358 4.42 -1.43 5.24
C ILE A 358 4.49 -1.51 6.76
N VAL A 359 5.03 -2.61 7.30
CA VAL A 359 5.25 -2.76 8.74
C VAL A 359 6.64 -2.26 9.11
N ASP A 360 6.71 -1.18 9.89
CA ASP A 360 7.88 -0.83 10.67
C ASP A 360 7.62 -1.15 12.15
N LYS A 361 8.67 -1.52 12.90
CA LYS A 361 8.63 -2.02 14.28
C LYS A 361 7.85 -1.10 15.24
N ASP A 362 7.68 0.17 14.89
CA ASP A 362 7.00 1.15 15.73
C ASP A 362 5.85 1.93 15.05
N ILE A 363 5.71 1.90 13.73
CA ILE A 363 4.68 2.66 13.00
C ILE A 363 4.11 1.82 11.86
N GLY A 364 2.79 1.59 11.85
CA GLY A 364 2.09 1.08 10.68
C GLY A 364 2.08 2.18 9.62
N LEU A 365 2.95 2.05 8.61
CA LEU A 365 3.08 3.03 7.54
C LEU A 365 2.19 2.62 6.37
N LEU A 366 1.33 3.52 5.92
CA LEU A 366 0.68 3.37 4.62
C LEU A 366 1.49 4.16 3.61
N CYS A 367 1.77 3.57 2.46
CA CYS A 367 2.40 4.25 1.34
C CYS A 367 1.34 4.42 0.25
N VAL A 368 1.13 5.66 -0.18
CA VAL A 368 0.13 6.02 -1.17
C VAL A 368 0.84 6.45 -2.45
N LEU A 369 0.47 5.80 -3.54
CA LEU A 369 0.78 6.23 -4.90
C LEU A 369 -0.50 6.82 -5.51
N ASP A 370 -0.46 8.10 -5.88
CA ASP A 370 -1.46 8.69 -6.77
C ASP A 370 -1.05 8.36 -8.21
N LYS A 371 -1.87 7.58 -8.91
CA LYS A 371 -1.60 7.16 -10.29
C LYS A 371 -1.49 8.36 -11.23
N LEU A 372 -2.08 9.51 -10.91
CA LEU A 372 -1.92 10.73 -11.71
C LEU A 372 -0.51 11.34 -11.63
N SER A 373 0.28 10.96 -10.63
CA SER A 373 1.66 11.40 -10.43
C SER A 373 2.70 10.37 -10.89
N ASP A 374 2.26 9.23 -11.41
CA ASP A 374 3.10 8.14 -11.86
C ASP A 374 3.50 8.37 -13.34
N PRO A 375 4.79 8.63 -13.66
CA PRO A 375 5.22 8.87 -15.02
C PRO A 375 5.11 7.64 -15.93
N ASP A 376 4.94 6.43 -15.37
CA ASP A 376 4.83 5.17 -16.11
C ASP A 376 3.38 4.81 -16.51
N GLN A 377 2.45 5.78 -16.47
CA GLN A 377 1.03 5.64 -16.83
C GLN A 377 0.69 6.06 -18.28
N GLU A 378 1.66 6.54 -19.08
CA GLU A 378 1.46 6.86 -20.50
C GLU A 378 1.41 5.64 -21.42
#